data_AF-A0A6G9XRS7-F1
#
_entry.id   AF-A0A6G9XRS7-F1
#
_cell.length_a   1.000
_cell.length_b   1.000
_cell.length_c   1.000
_cell.angle_alpha   90.00
_cell.angle_beta   90.00
_cell.angle_gamma   90.00
#
_symmetry.space_group_name_H-M   'P 1'
#
loop_
_entity.id
_entity.type
_entity.pdbx_description
1 polymer ?
#
loop_
_entity_poly.entity_id
_entity_poly.type
_entity_poly.pdbx_seq_one_letter_code
_entity_poly.pdbx_strand_id
1 'polypeptide(L)' 'MPPHGGFAIRLERWVARVVGADNVRRVALFPRDRHRLRP' A
#
# COMPACT_ATOMS: atom_id res chain seq x y z
N MET A 1 -5.91 30.54 8.80
CA MET A 1 -5.18 29.25 8.87
C MET A 1 -3.72 29.52 8.55
N PRO A 2 -2.73 29.10 9.37
CA PRO A 2 -1.31 29.27 9.04
C PRO A 2 -0.95 28.45 7.79
N PRO A 3 0.17 28.69 7.08
CA PRO A 3 0.61 27.83 5.98
C PRO A 3 0.94 26.42 6.49
N HIS A 4 0.48 25.38 5.80
CA HIS A 4 0.83 23.99 6.10
C HIS A 4 1.01 23.18 4.82
N GLY A 5 1.90 22.19 4.89
CA GLY A 5 2.16 21.21 3.85
C GLY A 5 2.20 19.81 4.45
N GLY A 6 2.03 18.79 3.61
CA GLY A 6 2.07 17.40 4.03
C GLY A 6 2.45 16.49 2.88
N PHE A 7 2.83 15.26 3.22
CA PHE A 7 3.07 14.19 2.25
C PHE A 7 2.41 12.90 2.72
N ALA A 8 2.24 11.95 1.82
CA ALA A 8 1.74 10.62 2.12
C ALA A 8 2.63 9.56 1.49
N ILE A 9 2.74 8.41 2.14
CA ILE A 9 3.42 7.24 1.62
C ILE A 9 2.47 6.04 1.56
N ARG A 10 2.61 5.23 0.50
CA ARG A 10 1.86 4.00 0.31
C ARG A 10 2.70 2.83 0.85
N LEU A 11 2.44 2.42 2.09
CA LEU A 11 3.25 1.42 2.81
C LEU A 11 3.46 0.14 1.98
N GLU A 12 2.39 -0.50 1.51
CA GLU A 12 2.46 -1.76 0.78
C GLU A 12 3.20 -1.60 -0.55
N ARG A 13 3.07 -0.44 -1.21
CA ARG A 13 3.81 -0.16 -2.45
C ARG A 13 5.30 0.05 -2.18
N TRP A 14 5.64 0.70 -1.08
CA TRP A 14 7.03 0.87 -0.67
C TRP A 14 7.65 -0.50 -0.35
N VAL A 15 6.98 -1.31 0.47
CA VAL A 15 7.45 -2.67 0.81
C VAL A 15 7.61 -3.52 -0.45
N ALA A 16 6.64 -3.52 -1.38
CA ALA A 16 6.73 -4.28 -2.63
C ALA A 16 7.97 -3.93 -3.45
N ARG A 17 8.40 -2.65 -3.45
CA ARG A 17 9.65 -2.24 -4.12
C ARG A 17 10.90 -2.71 -3.37
N VAL A 18 10.92 -2.59 -2.05
CA VAL A 18 12.05 -3.02 -1.21
C VAL A 18 12.33 -4.52 -1.38
N VAL A 19 11.28 -5.34 -1.45
CA VAL A 19 11.41 -6.81 -1.54
C VAL A 19 11.33 -7.35 -2.96
N GLY A 20 11.16 -6.49 -3.98
CA GLY A 20 11.04 -6.92 -5.38
C GLY A 20 9.77 -7.72 -5.70
N ALA A 21 8.67 -7.49 -4.99
CA ALA A 21 7.40 -8.14 -5.28
C ALA A 21 6.77 -7.60 -6.58
N ASP A 22 6.41 -8.51 -7.48
CA ASP A 22 5.72 -8.22 -8.75
C ASP A 22 4.29 -7.69 -8.57
N ASN A 23 3.70 -7.90 -7.39
CA ASN A 23 2.35 -7.46 -7.06
C ASN A 23 2.23 -7.06 -5.58
N VAL A 24 1.64 -5.89 -5.33
CA VAL A 24 1.41 -5.34 -3.99
C VAL A 24 0.60 -6.28 -3.07
N ARG A 25 -0.23 -7.15 -3.66
CA ARG A 25 -1.01 -8.14 -2.90
C ARG A 25 -0.14 -9.16 -2.16
N ARG A 26 1.11 -9.37 -2.59
CA ARG A 26 2.06 -10.30 -1.93
C ARG A 26 2.62 -9.76 -0.62
N VAL A 27 2.48 -8.46 -0.37
CA VAL A 27 3.00 -7.78 0.82
C VAL A 27 1.89 -7.20 1.70
N ALA A 28 0.64 -7.57 1.43
CA ALA A 28 -0.51 -7.25 2.26
C ALA A 28 -1.02 -8.54 2.92
N LEU A 29 -1.26 -8.52 4.23
CA LEU A 29 -1.68 -9.70 4.99
C LEU A 29 -3.05 -10.25 4.53
N PHE A 30 -4.03 -9.38 4.33
CA PHE A 30 -5.36 -9.70 3.78
C PHE A 30 -5.67 -8.74 2.62
N PRO A 31 -5.17 -9.01 1.40
CA PRO A 31 -5.28 -8.05 0.30
C PRO A 31 -6.76 -7.81 -0.07
N ARG A 32 -7.10 -6.53 -0.29
CA ARG A 32 -8.44 -6.08 -0.66
C ARG A 32 -8.46 -5.50 -2.06
N ASP A 33 -9.48 -5.88 -2.82
CA ASP A 33 -9.76 -5.36 -4.15
C ASP A 33 -11.26 -5.48 -4.46
N ARG A 34 -11.68 -5.06 -5.66
CA ARG A 34 -13.10 -5.08 -6.08
C ARG A 34 -13.75 -6.47 -6.03
N HIS A 35 -12.97 -7.54 -6.09
CA HIS A 35 -13.43 -8.93 -6.11
C HIS A 35 -13.04 -9.71 -4.85
N ARG A 36 -12.24 -9.13 -3.94
CA ARG A 36 -11.78 -9.80 -2.71
C ARG A 36 -11.95 -8.89 -1.50
N LEU A 37 -12.94 -9.20 -0.66
CA LEU A 37 -13.26 -8.46 0.57
C LEU A 37 -12.94 -9.24 1.85
N ARG A 38 -12.13 -10.29 1.71
CA ARG A 38 -12.13 -11.48 2.56
C ARG A 38 -10.72 -12.12 2.56
N PRO A 39 -10.20 -12.71 3.67
CA PRO A 39 -10.31 -14.15 3.77
C PRO A 39 -11.78 -14.58 3.71
#